data_AF-A0A3C1D957-F1
#
_entry.id   AF-A0A3C1D957-F1
#
_cell.length_a   1.000
_cell.length_b   1.000
_cell.length_c   1.000
_cell.angle_alpha   90.00
_cell.angle_beta   90.00
_cell.angle_gamma   90.00
#
_symmetry.space_group_name_H-M   'P 1'
#
loop_
_entity.id
_entity.type
_entity.pdbx_description
1 polymer ?
#
loop_
_entity_poly.entity_id
_entity_poly.type
_entity_poly.pdbx_seq_one_letter_code
_entity_poly.pdbx_strand_id
1 'polypeptide(L)'
;TNVRSVFLHELFPEQDAVSDKQIAPYVADSCPSTNVRSWYYALLDYGADLKTRVANPSRRSAHYAKQGAFAGSRREKRSFMLKLVLAAEGGIEVDELRRELDRHEAKAGRPAPDPALFDAILAELLSEGFFHRSGDVLRA
;
A
#
# COMPACT_ATOMS: atom_id res chain seq x y z
N THR A 1 0.64 -11.18 -2.96
CA THR A 1 -0.51 -10.38 -3.47
C THR A 1 -1.75 -11.26 -3.49
N ASN A 2 -2.95 -10.74 -3.77
CA ASN A 2 -4.15 -11.58 -3.90
C ASN A 2 -4.02 -12.55 -5.08
N VAL A 3 -3.53 -12.08 -6.23
CA VAL A 3 -3.18 -12.94 -7.38
C VAL A 3 -2.27 -14.10 -6.94
N ARG A 4 -1.18 -13.79 -6.22
CA ARG A 4 -0.26 -14.83 -5.72
C ARG A 4 -0.97 -15.83 -4.79
N SER A 5 -1.89 -15.37 -3.94
CA SER A 5 -2.66 -16.26 -3.07
C SER A 5 -3.47 -17.29 -3.85
N VAL A 6 -4.03 -16.94 -5.00
CA VAL A 6 -4.76 -17.88 -5.87
C VAL A 6 -3.83 -19.00 -6.33
N PHE A 7 -2.74 -18.67 -7.02
CA PHE A 7 -1.81 -19.67 -7.54
C PHE A 7 -1.18 -20.54 -6.43
N LEU A 8 -0.82 -19.93 -5.29
CA LEU A 8 -0.30 -20.68 -4.15
C LEU A 8 -1.32 -21.64 -3.56
N HIS A 9 -2.61 -21.29 -3.57
CA HIS A 9 -3.66 -22.14 -3.05
C HIS A 9 -3.97 -23.29 -4.00
N GLU A 10 -4.19 -22.98 -5.27
CA GLU A 10 -4.65 -23.94 -6.28
C GLU A 10 -3.55 -24.89 -6.77
N LEU A 11 -2.32 -24.38 -6.96
CA LEU A 11 -1.26 -25.13 -7.64
C LEU A 11 -0.11 -25.56 -6.72
N PHE A 12 0.01 -24.94 -5.55
CA PHE A 12 1.08 -25.21 -4.58
C PHE A 12 0.54 -25.45 -3.15
N PRO A 13 -0.46 -26.30 -2.94
CA PRO A 13 -1.11 -26.46 -1.64
C PRO A 13 -0.18 -26.95 -0.53
N GLU A 14 0.88 -27.69 -0.89
CA GLU A 14 1.80 -28.35 0.06
C GLU A 14 3.23 -27.84 -0.01
N GLN A 15 3.50 -26.77 -0.78
CA GLN A 15 4.85 -26.23 -0.94
C GLN A 15 5.00 -24.89 -0.23
N ASP A 16 6.07 -24.76 0.55
CA ASP A 16 6.50 -23.51 1.18
C ASP A 16 7.63 -22.83 0.39
N ALA A 17 7.88 -21.56 0.70
CA ALA A 17 8.90 -20.74 0.07
C ALA A 17 8.83 -20.72 -1.48
N VAL A 18 7.62 -20.74 -2.03
CA VAL A 18 7.39 -20.70 -3.49
C VAL A 18 7.73 -19.31 -4.02
N SER A 19 8.66 -19.27 -4.97
CA SER A 19 9.15 -18.04 -5.59
C SER A 19 8.24 -17.56 -6.73
N ASP A 20 8.32 -16.26 -7.08
CA ASP A 20 7.58 -15.73 -8.23
C ASP A 20 8.02 -16.38 -9.55
N LYS A 21 9.26 -16.88 -9.65
CA LYS A 21 9.75 -17.63 -10.81
C LYS A 21 9.02 -18.95 -11.02
N GLN A 22 8.55 -19.60 -9.94
CA GLN A 22 7.75 -20.82 -10.03
C GLN A 22 6.30 -20.51 -10.41
N ILE A 23 5.77 -19.35 -10.00
CA ILE A 23 4.37 -18.95 -10.24
C ILE A 23 4.18 -18.35 -11.64
N ALA A 24 5.14 -17.54 -12.11
CA ALA A 24 5.03 -16.77 -13.34
C ALA A 24 4.69 -17.60 -14.60
N PRO A 25 5.22 -18.82 -14.82
CA PRO A 25 4.83 -19.65 -15.96
C PRO A 25 3.33 -19.96 -15.98
N TYR A 26 2.75 -20.29 -14.82
CA TYR A 26 1.31 -20.58 -14.72
C TYR A 26 0.44 -19.34 -14.90
N VAL A 27 0.91 -18.17 -14.45
CA VAL A 27 0.24 -16.89 -14.72
C VAL A 27 0.22 -16.63 -16.23
N ALA A 28 1.34 -16.81 -16.91
CA ALA A 28 1.45 -16.57 -18.34
C ALA A 28 0.57 -17.54 -19.16
N ASP A 29 0.54 -18.82 -18.77
CA ASP A 29 -0.24 -19.86 -19.45
C ASP A 29 -1.76 -19.69 -19.24
N SER A 30 -2.17 -19.21 -18.07
CA SER A 30 -3.59 -19.01 -17.73
C SER A 30 -4.13 -17.61 -18.06
N CYS A 31 -3.28 -16.65 -18.40
CA CYS A 31 -3.70 -15.29 -18.75
C CYS A 31 -4.33 -15.29 -20.16
N PRO A 32 -5.58 -14.85 -20.32
CA PRO A 32 -6.23 -14.86 -21.61
C PRO A 32 -5.64 -13.80 -22.55
N SER A 33 -5.71 -14.02 -23.86
CA SER A 33 -5.25 -13.05 -24.87
C SER A 33 -6.14 -11.80 -24.97
N THR A 34 -7.39 -11.88 -24.48
CA THR A 34 -8.36 -10.79 -24.43
C THR A 34 -8.93 -10.65 -23.02
N ASN A 35 -9.48 -9.49 -22.68
CA ASN A 35 -10.05 -9.22 -21.34
C ASN A 35 -9.08 -9.46 -20.17
N VAL A 36 -7.76 -9.31 -20.40
CA VAL A 36 -6.68 -9.47 -19.40
C VAL A 36 -6.97 -8.72 -18.10
N ARG A 37 -7.52 -7.50 -18.20
CA ARG A 37 -7.87 -6.68 -17.04
C ARG A 37 -8.93 -7.36 -16.16
N SER A 38 -10.01 -7.83 -16.76
CA SER A 38 -11.09 -8.52 -16.04
C SER A 38 -10.60 -9.80 -15.39
N TRP A 39 -9.71 -10.53 -16.07
CA TRP A 39 -9.07 -11.72 -15.51
C TRP A 39 -8.25 -11.40 -14.26
N TYR A 40 -7.39 -10.39 -14.31
CA TYR A 40 -6.64 -9.95 -13.12
C TYR A 40 -7.55 -9.47 -11.99
N TYR A 41 -8.65 -8.77 -12.31
CA TYR A 41 -9.62 -8.34 -11.30
C TYR A 41 -10.31 -9.51 -10.62
N ALA A 42 -10.76 -10.51 -11.39
CA ALA A 42 -11.32 -11.73 -10.83
C ALA A 42 -10.32 -12.44 -9.90
N LEU A 43 -9.03 -12.50 -10.25
CA LEU A 43 -8.00 -13.07 -9.36
C LEU A 43 -7.73 -12.23 -8.11
N LEU A 44 -7.86 -10.91 -8.19
CA LEU A 44 -7.73 -10.03 -7.02
C LEU A 44 -8.88 -10.26 -6.04
N ASP A 45 -10.10 -10.38 -6.53
CA ASP A 45 -11.30 -10.63 -5.72
C ASP A 45 -11.27 -12.05 -5.15
N TYR A 46 -10.96 -13.04 -5.99
CA TYR A 46 -10.85 -14.42 -5.56
C TYR A 46 -9.75 -14.62 -4.51
N GLY A 47 -8.58 -14.03 -4.73
CA GLY A 47 -7.49 -14.08 -3.76
C GLY A 47 -7.77 -13.33 -2.46
N ALA A 48 -8.66 -12.34 -2.46
CA ALA A 48 -9.13 -11.68 -1.24
C ALA A 48 -10.08 -12.62 -0.48
N ASP A 49 -11.08 -13.16 -1.17
CA ASP A 49 -12.05 -14.11 -0.64
C ASP A 49 -11.38 -15.35 -0.04
N LEU A 50 -10.41 -15.95 -0.74
CA LEU A 50 -9.63 -17.10 -0.26
C LEU A 50 -9.02 -16.86 1.13
N LYS A 51 -8.49 -15.66 1.39
CA LYS A 51 -7.87 -15.33 2.69
C LYS A 51 -8.87 -15.27 3.84
N THR A 52 -10.16 -15.17 3.55
CA THR A 52 -11.23 -15.22 4.56
C THR A 52 -11.66 -16.65 4.86
N ARG A 53 -11.54 -17.56 3.89
CA ARG A 53 -12.00 -18.95 3.99
C ARG A 53 -10.93 -19.92 4.45
N VAL A 54 -9.66 -19.66 4.12
CA VAL A 54 -8.52 -20.53 4.47
C VAL A 54 -7.40 -19.76 5.13
N ALA A 55 -6.49 -20.49 5.79
CA ALA A 55 -5.24 -19.92 6.27
C ALA A 55 -4.51 -19.21 5.12
N ASN A 56 -4.14 -17.95 5.32
CA ASN A 56 -3.64 -17.06 4.26
C ASN A 56 -2.56 -17.73 3.38
N PRO A 57 -2.88 -18.08 2.11
CA PRO A 57 -1.95 -18.80 1.24
C PRO A 57 -0.67 -18.02 0.95
N SER A 58 -0.70 -16.68 1.05
CA SER A 58 0.49 -15.84 0.85
C SER A 58 1.63 -16.20 1.79
N ARG A 59 1.38 -16.85 2.94
CA ARG A 59 2.42 -17.30 3.88
C ARG A 59 3.43 -18.27 3.26
N ARG A 60 3.03 -18.98 2.20
CA ARG A 60 3.87 -19.95 1.49
C ARG A 60 4.76 -19.31 0.42
N SER A 61 4.66 -18.00 0.20
CA SER A 61 5.53 -17.32 -0.75
C SER A 61 6.95 -17.15 -0.18
N ALA A 62 7.96 -17.34 -1.02
CA ALA A 62 9.36 -16.99 -0.71
C ALA A 62 9.53 -15.53 -0.26
N HIS A 63 8.69 -14.64 -0.79
CA HIS A 63 8.70 -13.21 -0.50
C HIS A 63 7.70 -12.82 0.61
N TYR A 64 7.19 -13.80 1.36
CA TYR A 64 6.26 -13.50 2.43
C TYR A 64 6.96 -12.77 3.56
N ALA A 65 6.64 -11.49 3.71
CA ALA A 65 6.90 -10.72 4.92
C ALA A 65 5.55 -10.36 5.55
N LYS A 66 5.43 -10.57 6.87
CA LYS A 66 4.25 -10.10 7.59
C LYS A 66 4.24 -8.58 7.50
N GLN A 67 3.20 -8.04 6.87
CA GLN A 67 2.98 -6.60 6.83
C GLN A 67 2.85 -6.08 8.26
N GLY A 68 3.69 -5.11 8.63
CA GLY A 68 3.59 -4.42 9.92
C GLY A 68 2.22 -3.73 10.08
N ALA A 69 1.88 -3.42 11.33
CA ALA A 69 0.65 -2.71 11.65
C ALA A 69 0.52 -1.43 10.82
N PHE A 70 -0.71 -1.11 10.40
CA PHE A 70 -0.94 0.13 9.67
C PHE A 70 -0.84 1.35 10.60
N ALA A 71 -1.46 1.26 11.77
CA ALA A 71 -1.38 2.28 12.81
C ALA A 71 0.08 2.56 13.22
N GLY A 72 0.43 3.84 13.26
CA GLY A 72 1.77 4.37 13.51
C GLY A 72 2.73 4.29 12.32
N SER A 73 2.38 3.62 11.22
CA SER A 73 3.31 3.37 10.12
C SER A 73 3.55 4.59 9.23
N ARG A 74 4.66 4.59 8.47
CA ARG A 74 4.95 5.57 7.41
C ARG A 74 3.77 5.72 6.43
N ARG A 75 3.09 4.61 6.11
CA ARG A 75 1.96 4.58 5.16
C ARG A 75 0.71 5.26 5.71
N GLU A 76 0.44 5.14 7.01
CA GLU A 76 -0.65 5.87 7.64
C GLU A 76 -0.38 7.37 7.62
N LYS A 77 0.82 7.78 8.06
CA LYS A 77 1.25 9.19 8.07
C LYS A 77 1.20 9.83 6.68
N ARG A 78 1.69 9.11 5.67
CA ARG A 78 1.59 9.49 4.26
C ARG A 78 0.15 9.66 3.80
N SER A 79 -0.72 8.70 4.11
CA SER A 79 -2.14 8.76 3.75
C SER A 79 -2.83 9.95 4.42
N PHE A 80 -2.52 10.21 5.68
CA PHE A 80 -3.03 11.38 6.41
C PHE A 80 -2.59 12.69 5.74
N MET A 81 -1.29 12.85 5.49
CA MET A 81 -0.74 14.06 4.85
C MET A 81 -1.37 14.31 3.48
N LEU A 82 -1.42 13.27 2.63
CA LEU A 82 -2.02 13.35 1.31
C LEU A 82 -3.49 13.80 1.38
N LYS A 83 -4.30 13.17 2.22
CA LYS A 83 -5.72 13.51 2.35
C LYS A 83 -5.91 14.96 2.81
N LEU A 84 -5.08 15.43 3.74
CA LEU A 84 -5.21 16.77 4.26
C LEU A 84 -4.88 17.82 3.21
N VAL A 85 -3.81 17.61 2.42
CA VAL A 85 -3.47 18.52 1.31
C VAL A 85 -4.55 18.51 0.23
N LEU A 86 -5.04 17.33 -0.17
CA LEU A 86 -6.09 17.20 -1.19
C LEU A 86 -7.43 17.83 -0.76
N ALA A 87 -7.72 17.90 0.53
CA ALA A 87 -8.94 18.51 1.04
C ALA A 87 -8.84 20.04 1.23
N ALA A 88 -7.64 20.63 1.14
CA ALA A 88 -7.43 22.05 1.36
C ALA A 88 -7.63 22.86 0.08
N GLU A 89 -8.85 23.38 -0.15
CA GLU A 89 -9.21 24.17 -1.34
C GLU A 89 -8.30 25.40 -1.57
N GLY A 90 -7.72 25.96 -0.50
CA GLY A 90 -6.78 27.08 -0.54
C GLY A 90 -5.30 26.70 -0.45
N GLY A 91 -5.00 25.40 -0.42
CA GLY A 91 -3.70 24.86 -0.02
C GLY A 91 -3.48 24.87 1.50
N ILE A 92 -2.40 24.22 1.93
CA ILE A 92 -1.99 24.13 3.33
C ILE A 92 -0.50 24.47 3.46
N GLU A 93 -0.15 25.31 4.42
CA GLU A 93 1.24 25.61 4.75
C GLU A 93 1.95 24.34 5.27
N VAL A 94 3.22 24.14 4.88
CA VAL A 94 4.02 22.96 5.29
C VAL A 94 4.06 22.82 6.82
N ASP A 95 4.22 23.93 7.54
CA ASP A 95 4.23 23.94 9.00
C ASP A 95 2.87 23.56 9.60
N GLU A 96 1.77 23.93 8.95
CA GLU A 96 0.44 23.54 9.40
C GLU A 96 0.19 22.05 9.15
N LEU A 97 0.59 21.54 8.00
CA LEU A 97 0.55 20.11 7.70
C LEU A 97 1.36 19.31 8.75
N ARG A 98 2.52 19.82 9.16
CA ARG A 98 3.34 19.22 10.23
C ARG A 98 2.58 19.22 11.56
N ARG A 99 2.04 20.36 11.99
CA ARG A 99 1.26 20.48 13.24
C ARG A 99 0.05 19.55 13.25
N GLU A 100 -0.64 19.40 12.14
CA GLU A 100 -1.79 18.50 12.01
C GLU A 100 -1.39 17.02 12.11
N LEU A 101 -0.24 16.65 11.52
CA LEU A 101 0.29 15.30 11.67
C LEU A 101 0.72 15.01 13.13
N ASP A 102 1.35 15.98 13.79
CA ASP A 102 1.73 15.86 15.20
C ASP A 102 0.48 15.70 16.10
N ARG A 103 -0.57 16.49 15.84
CA ARG A 103 -1.88 16.36 16.52
C ARG A 103 -2.52 15.00 16.27
N HIS A 104 -2.45 14.49 15.04
CA HIS A 104 -2.98 13.17 14.68
C HIS A 104 -2.29 12.05 15.47
N GLU A 105 -0.96 12.09 15.56
CA GLU A 105 -0.20 11.10 16.33
C GLU A 105 -0.45 11.23 17.84
N ALA A 106 -0.48 12.44 18.38
CA ALA A 106 -0.78 12.68 19.79
C ALA A 106 -2.17 12.17 20.18
N LYS A 107 -3.19 12.38 19.34
CA LYS A 107 -4.55 11.84 19.54
C LYS A 107 -4.57 10.31 19.57
N ALA A 108 -3.64 9.68 18.85
CA ALA A 108 -3.44 8.24 18.85
C ALA A 108 -2.50 7.74 19.97
N GLY A 109 -2.08 8.61 20.89
CA GLY A 109 -1.18 8.28 22.00
C GLY A 109 0.28 8.05 21.59
N ARG A 110 0.70 8.57 20.43
CA ARG A 110 2.04 8.39 19.86
C ARG A 110 2.82 9.72 19.87
N PRO A 111 4.16 9.67 19.95
CA PRO A 111 4.98 10.87 19.85
C PRO A 111 4.90 11.49 18.46
N ALA A 112 5.27 12.77 18.37
CA ALA A 112 5.46 13.44 17.09
C ALA A 112 6.44 12.66 16.19
N PRO A 113 6.21 12.58 14.88
CA PRO A 113 7.14 11.92 13.97
C PRO A 113 8.50 12.62 13.93
N ASP A 114 9.55 11.85 13.66
CA ASP A 114 10.87 12.38 13.31
C ASP A 114 10.74 13.39 12.14
N PRO A 115 11.30 14.61 12.25
CA PRO A 115 11.36 15.55 11.14
C PRO A 115 11.86 14.96 9.82
N ALA A 116 12.91 14.12 9.85
CA ALA A 116 13.44 13.50 8.64
C ALA A 116 12.41 12.54 7.99
N LEU A 117 11.58 11.88 8.80
CA LEU A 117 10.51 11.03 8.30
C LEU A 117 9.43 11.87 7.59
N PHE A 118 9.02 12.99 8.19
CA PHE A 118 8.06 13.92 7.60
C PHE A 118 8.56 14.44 6.25
N ASP A 119 9.78 14.96 6.20
CA ASP A 119 10.39 15.52 4.99
C ASP A 119 10.49 14.47 3.89
N ALA A 120 10.89 13.24 4.24
CA ALA A 120 10.95 12.15 3.28
C ALA A 120 9.56 11.77 2.74
N ILE A 121 8.50 11.77 3.55
CA ILE A 121 7.13 11.50 3.07
C ILE A 121 6.67 12.62 2.15
N LEU A 122 6.91 13.88 2.54
CA LEU A 122 6.53 15.05 1.77
C LEU A 122 7.21 15.05 0.40
N ALA A 123 8.52 14.80 0.35
CA ALA A 123 9.29 14.74 -0.89
C ALA A 123 8.77 13.66 -1.85
N GLU A 124 8.43 12.48 -1.34
CA GLU A 124 7.84 11.42 -2.17
C GLU A 124 6.46 11.81 -2.72
N LEU A 125 5.60 12.42 -1.90
CA LEU A 125 4.27 12.84 -2.35
C LEU A 125 4.36 13.93 -3.44
N LEU A 126 5.32 14.85 -3.31
CA LEU A 126 5.61 15.87 -4.31
C LEU A 126 6.17 15.26 -5.61
N SER A 127 7.07 14.28 -5.53
CA SER A 127 7.66 13.64 -6.72
C SER A 127 6.66 12.78 -7.49
N GLU A 128 5.66 12.23 -6.80
CA GLU A 128 4.56 11.47 -7.41
C GLU A 128 3.50 12.37 -8.06
N GLY A 129 3.54 13.68 -7.82
CA GLY A 129 2.65 14.65 -8.48
C GLY A 129 1.21 14.65 -7.97
N PHE A 130 0.97 14.15 -6.75
CA PHE A 130 -0.36 14.22 -6.14
C PHE A 130 -0.76 15.64 -5.73
N PHE A 131 0.22 16.48 -5.44
CA PHE A 131 0.10 17.89 -5.13
C PHE A 131 1.46 18.55 -5.41
N HIS A 132 1.48 19.87 -5.50
CA HIS A 132 2.66 20.66 -5.73
C HIS A 132 2.92 21.67 -4.60
N ARG A 133 4.15 22.17 -4.52
CA ARG A 133 4.57 23.20 -3.55
C ARG A 133 4.77 24.53 -4.25
N SER A 134 4.21 25.61 -3.69
CA SER A 134 4.39 27.00 -4.13
C SER A 134 4.79 27.84 -2.93
N GLY A 135 6.09 28.16 -2.80
CA GLY A 135 6.61 28.72 -1.56
C GLY A 135 6.48 27.71 -0.42
N ASP A 136 5.82 28.09 0.67
CA ASP A 136 5.56 27.19 1.80
C ASP A 136 4.16 26.54 1.77
N VAL A 137 3.37 26.82 0.73
CA VAL A 137 2.03 26.27 0.55
C VAL A 137 2.05 25.03 -0.34
N LEU A 138 1.36 23.97 0.09
CA LEU A 138 1.07 22.75 -0.67
C LEU A 138 -0.35 22.81 -1.26
N ARG A 139 -0.51 22.45 -2.53
CA ARG A 139 -1.78 22.53 -3.27
C ARG A 139 -1.97 21.31 -4.17
N ALA A 140 -3.18 20.75 -4.19
CA ALA A 140 -3.57 19.69 -5.13
C ALA A 140 -3.52 20.16 -6.58
#